data_AF-A0A7X9JCY0-F1
#
_entry.id   AF-A0A7X9JCY0-F1
#
_cell.length_a   1.000
_cell.length_b   1.000
_cell.length_c   1.000
_cell.angle_alpha   90.00
_cell.angle_beta   90.00
_cell.angle_gamma   90.00
#
_symmetry.space_group_name_H-M   'P 1'
#
loop_
_entity.id
_entity.type
_entity.pdbx_description
1 polymer ?
#
loop_
_entity_poly.entity_id
_entity_poly.type
_entity_poly.pdbx_seq_one_letter_code
_entity_poly.pdbx_strand_id
1 'polypeptide(L)'
;MKELKAKQILDKALELEDGSELYVTCKTSEGKNFLYLDLMRQRKQAEKYESIVIRQNDNNIILTKQNYTSIFIRKLNGSRENVSFTE
;
A
#
# COMPACT_ATOMS: atom_id res chain seq x y z
N MET A 1 -24.87 6.57 -3.55
CA MET A 1 -23.41 6.39 -3.73
C MET A 1 -23.09 4.92 -3.50
N LYS A 2 -22.46 4.23 -4.46
CA LYS A 2 -22.03 2.84 -4.24
C LYS A 2 -20.83 2.85 -3.29
N GLU A 3 -20.91 2.15 -2.17
CA GLU A 3 -19.75 1.89 -1.33
C GLU A 3 -18.80 0.97 -2.12
N LEU A 4 -17.59 1.45 -2.40
CA LEU A 4 -16.54 0.61 -2.96
C LEU A 4 -16.08 -0.36 -1.87
N LYS A 5 -16.12 -1.66 -2.16
CA LYS A 5 -15.61 -2.68 -1.25
C LYS A 5 -14.08 -2.66 -1.26
N ALA A 6 -13.44 -3.01 -0.15
CA ALA A 6 -11.97 -3.04 -0.03
C ALA A 6 -11.28 -3.80 -1.18
N LYS A 7 -11.86 -4.92 -1.63
CA LYS A 7 -11.39 -5.67 -2.81
C LYS A 7 -11.25 -4.80 -4.06
N GLN A 8 -12.26 -3.98 -4.36
CA GLN A 8 -12.28 -3.15 -5.57
C GLN A 8 -11.22 -2.03 -5.49
N ILE A 9 -10.97 -1.52 -4.29
CA ILE A 9 -9.93 -0.52 -4.05
C ILE A 9 -8.54 -1.14 -4.23
N LEU A 10 -8.32 -2.36 -3.72
CA LEU A 10 -7.07 -3.08 -3.90
C LEU A 10 -6.84 -3.46 -5.38
N ASP A 11 -7.87 -3.95 -6.07
CA ASP A 11 -7.79 -4.24 -7.50
C ASP A 11 -7.43 -2.97 -8.31
N LYS A 12 -7.97 -1.81 -7.94
CA LYS A 12 -7.59 -0.52 -8.55
C LYS A 12 -6.16 -0.10 -8.20
N ALA A 13 -5.69 -0.35 -6.99
CA ALA A 13 -4.31 -0.06 -6.61
C ALA A 13 -3.29 -0.92 -7.40
N LEU A 14 -3.66 -2.13 -7.84
CA LEU A 14 -2.80 -2.97 -8.67
C LEU A 14 -2.64 -2.46 -10.10
N GLU A 15 -3.63 -1.74 -10.62
CA GLU A 15 -3.60 -1.11 -11.95
C GLU A 15 -2.66 0.11 -12.00
N LEU A 16 -2.20 0.62 -10.85
CA LEU A 16 -1.28 1.75 -10.79
C LEU A 16 0.09 1.40 -11.38
N GLU A 17 0.77 2.44 -11.85
CA GLU A 17 2.21 2.39 -12.11
C GLU A 17 2.98 2.30 -10.78
N ASP A 18 4.16 1.68 -10.81
CA ASP A 18 4.99 1.53 -9.62
C ASP A 18 5.38 2.91 -9.05
N GLY A 19 5.17 3.09 -7.75
CA GLY A 19 5.40 4.36 -7.06
C GLY A 19 4.22 5.33 -7.09
N SER A 20 3.17 5.07 -7.87
CA SER A 20 1.95 5.89 -7.86
C SER A 20 1.08 5.65 -6.62
N GLU A 21 0.32 6.66 -6.23
CA GLU A 21 -0.50 6.67 -5.02
C GLU A 21 -2.00 6.81 -5.35
N LEU A 22 -2.82 5.96 -4.74
CA LEU A 22 -4.28 6.06 -4.74
C LEU A 22 -4.76 6.58 -3.38
N TYR A 23 -5.45 7.72 -3.41
CA TYR A 23 -6.02 8.36 -2.24
C TYR A 23 -7.50 8.00 -2.08
N VAL A 24 -7.87 7.52 -0.90
CA VAL A 24 -9.25 7.20 -0.53
C VAL A 24 -9.68 8.10 0.62
N THR A 25 -10.61 9.01 0.31
CA THR A 25 -11.27 9.89 1.28
C THR A 25 -12.54 9.25 1.80
N CYS A 26 -12.78 9.31 3.11
CA CYS A 26 -14.02 8.84 3.74
C CYS A 26 -14.79 10.02 4.32
N LYS A 27 -16.13 9.93 4.35
CA LYS A 27 -16.98 10.98 4.94
C LYS A 27 -16.86 11.07 6.45
N THR A 28 -16.52 9.96 7.11
CA THR A 28 -16.39 9.87 8.57
C THR A 28 -15.08 9.19 8.95
N SER A 29 -14.52 9.60 10.09
CA SER A 29 -13.31 8.98 10.65
C SER A 29 -13.52 7.51 11.02
N GLU A 30 -14.72 7.16 11.48
CA GLU A 30 -15.09 5.78 11.79
C GLU A 30 -15.11 4.91 10.53
N GLY A 31 -15.76 5.37 9.46
CA GLY A 31 -15.79 4.65 8.19
C GLY A 31 -14.40 4.47 7.58
N LYS A 32 -13.51 5.47 7.76
CA LYS A 32 -12.09 5.38 7.39
C LYS A 32 -11.39 4.24 8.13
N ASN A 33 -11.53 4.19 9.46
CA ASN A 33 -10.88 3.16 10.27
C ASN A 33 -11.39 1.76 9.92
N PHE A 34 -12.70 1.59 9.73
CA PHE A 34 -13.26 0.30 9.29
C PHE A 34 -12.72 -0.13 7.93
N LEU A 35 -12.68 0.79 6.96
CA LEU A 35 -12.16 0.50 5.63
C LEU A 35 -10.67 0.16 5.66
N TYR A 36 -9.88 0.88 6.46
CA TYR A 36 -8.45 0.60 6.63
C TYR A 36 -8.21 -0.82 7.17
N LEU A 37 -8.96 -1.22 8.19
CA LEU A 37 -8.87 -2.57 8.75
C LEU A 37 -9.28 -3.66 7.74
N ASP A 38 -10.35 -3.43 6.96
CA ASP A 38 -10.78 -4.38 5.93
C ASP A 38 -9.75 -4.49 4.79
N LEU A 39 -9.17 -3.36 4.35
CA LEU A 39 -8.08 -3.34 3.36
C LEU A 39 -6.86 -4.11 3.85
N MET A 40 -6.42 -3.90 5.09
CA MET A 40 -5.29 -4.63 5.68
C MET A 40 -5.58 -6.13 5.80
N ARG A 41 -6.81 -6.51 6.13
CA ARG A 41 -7.24 -7.92 6.20
C ARG A 41 -7.23 -8.57 4.81
N GLN A 42 -7.80 -7.92 3.81
CA GLN A 42 -7.88 -8.49 2.45
C GLN A 42 -6.51 -8.54 1.78
N ARG A 43 -5.63 -7.56 2.03
CA ARG A 43 -4.24 -7.59 1.55
C ARG A 43 -3.53 -8.87 2.01
N LYS A 44 -3.72 -9.27 3.27
CA LYS A 44 -3.11 -10.50 3.83
C LYS A 44 -3.69 -11.80 3.29
N GLN A 45 -4.87 -11.77 2.68
CA GLN A 45 -5.54 -12.98 2.17
C GLN A 45 -5.08 -13.39 0.77
N ALA A 46 -4.45 -12.49 0.02
CA ALA A 46 -4.05 -12.77 -1.35
C ALA A 46 -2.67 -12.18 -1.66
N GLU A 47 -1.74 -13.06 -2.04
CA GLU A 47 -0.35 -12.72 -2.40
C GLU A 47 -0.27 -11.64 -3.48
N LYS A 48 -1.25 -11.60 -4.40
CA LYS A 48 -1.30 -10.57 -5.45
C LYS A 48 -1.32 -9.13 -4.92
N TYR A 49 -1.71 -8.90 -3.66
CA TYR A 49 -1.72 -7.57 -3.03
C TYR A 49 -0.47 -7.28 -2.18
N GLU A 50 0.52 -8.17 -2.15
CA GLU A 50 1.73 -8.01 -1.34
C GLU A 50 2.48 -6.71 -1.69
N SER A 51 2.53 -6.39 -2.99
CA SER A 51 3.11 -5.18 -3.56
C SER A 51 2.37 -3.89 -3.18
N ILE A 52 1.15 -3.96 -2.63
CA ILE A 52 0.38 -2.78 -2.25
C ILE A 52 0.69 -2.38 -0.81
N VAL A 53 1.34 -1.24 -0.62
CA VAL A 53 1.53 -0.64 0.71
C VAL A 53 0.34 0.25 1.05
N ILE A 54 -0.20 0.08 2.25
CA ILE A 54 -1.38 0.80 2.73
C ILE A 54 -0.96 1.67 3.92
N ARG A 55 -1.19 2.98 3.81
CA ARG A 55 -0.92 3.98 4.85
C ARG A 55 -2.22 4.72 5.19
N GLN A 56 -2.27 5.28 6.39
CA GLN A 56 -3.36 6.13 6.84
C GLN A 56 -2.79 7.44 7.37
N ASN A 57 -3.44 8.55 7.04
CA ASN A 57 -3.25 9.83 7.72
C ASN A 57 -4.60 10.37 8.22
N ASP A 58 -4.63 11.61 8.71
CA ASP A 58 -5.82 12.21 9.32
C ASP A 58 -7.01 12.26 8.35
N ASN A 59 -6.77 12.42 7.05
CA ASN A 59 -7.82 12.66 6.07
C ASN A 59 -8.07 11.48 5.12
N ASN A 60 -7.06 10.63 4.89
CA ASN A 60 -7.05 9.67 3.79
C ASN A 60 -6.45 8.32 4.16
N ILE A 61 -6.87 7.30 3.43
CA ILE A 61 -6.13 6.05 3.26
C ILE A 61 -5.36 6.18 1.93
N ILE A 62 -4.09 5.83 1.94
CA ILE A 62 -3.20 5.94 0.79
C ILE A 62 -2.72 4.53 0.45
N LEU A 63 -2.95 4.10 -0.79
CA LEU A 63 -2.45 2.84 -1.33
C LEU A 63 -1.37 3.14 -2.36
N THR A 64 -0.21 2.51 -2.23
CA THR A 64 0.92 2.69 -3.16
C THR A 64 1.33 1.33 -3.68
N LYS A 65 1.43 1.17 -5.00
CA LYS A 65 2.02 -0.03 -5.60
C LYS A 65 3.53 0.10 -5.55
N GLN A 66 4.18 -0.85 -4.89
CA GLN A 66 5.62 -0.92 -4.75
C GLN A 66 6.11 -2.25 -5.29
N ASN A 67 7.04 -2.18 -6.23
CA ASN A 67 7.69 -3.34 -6.78
C ASN A 67 9.17 -3.23 -6.42
N TYR A 68 9.53 -3.79 -5.27
CA TYR A 68 10.92 -3.78 -4.79
C TYR A 68 11.73 -4.73 -5.66
N THR A 69 12.39 -4.19 -6.68
CA THR A 69 13.35 -4.96 -7.51
C THR A 69 14.74 -4.99 -6.89
N SER A 70 15.05 -4.06 -5.98
CA SER A 70 16.34 -3.98 -5.30
C SER A 70 16.23 -3.13 -4.03
N ILE A 71 16.90 -3.56 -2.96
CA ILE A 71 16.99 -2.85 -1.68
C ILE A 71 18.47 -2.60 -1.40
N PHE A 72 18.82 -1.39 -0.99
CA PHE A 72 20.20 -1.05 -0.61
C PHE A 72 20.24 -0.09 0.58
N ILE A 73 21.27 -0.20 1.41
CA ILE A 73 21.59 0.73 2.50
C ILE A 73 22.59 1.75 1.96
N ARG A 74 22.29 3.04 2.11
CA ARG A 74 23.24 4.12 1.83
C ARG A 74 23.99 4.49 3.11
N LYS A 75 25.30 4.23 3.15
CA LYS A 75 26.17 4.60 4.27
C LYS A 75 26.48 6.11 4.24
N LEU A 76 26.84 6.68 5.38
CA LEU A 76 27.19 8.11 5.52
C LEU A 76 28.37 8.53 4.61
N ASN A 77 29.25 7.59 4.26
CA ASN A 77 30.34 7.80 3.31
C ASN A 77 29.90 7.79 1.82
N GLY A 78 28.60 7.67 1.54
CA GLY A 78 28.04 7.65 0.18
C GLY A 78 28.04 6.28 -0.50
N SER A 79 28.70 5.26 0.08
CA SER A 79 28.67 3.89 -0.45
C SER A 79 27.28 3.25 -0.32
N ARG A 80 26.95 2.35 -1.25
CA ARG A 80 25.70 1.58 -1.26
C ARG A 80 26.02 0.11 -0.95
N GLU A 81 25.30 -0.47 -0.02
CA GLU A 81 25.36 -1.90 0.30
C GLU A 81 24.03 -2.53 -0.13
N ASN A 82 24.07 -3.44 -1.10
CA ASN A 82 22.88 -4.16 -1.52
C ASN A 82 22.44 -5.10 -0.40
N VAL A 83 21.15 -5.06 -0.08
CA VAL A 83 20.55 -5.98 0.89
C VAL A 83 19.99 -7.15 0.12
N SER A 84 20.74 -8.25 0.10
CA SER A 84 20.24 -9.54 -0.37
C SER A 84 19.59 -10.26 0.80
N PHE A 85 18.30 -10.54 0.71
CA PHE A 85 17.63 -11.47 1.61
C PHE A 85 17.81 -12.87 1.02
N THR A 86 18.57 -13.73 1.69
CA THR A 86 18.58 -15.16 1.41
C THR A 86 17.27 -15.77 1.93
N GLU A 87 16.58 -16.53 1.07
CA GLU A 87 15.43 -17.37 1.42
C GLU A 87 15.76 -18.39 2.52
#